data_AF-A0A1E4TDP0-F1
#
_entry.id   AF-A0A1E4TDP0-F1
#
_cell.length_a   1.000
_cell.length_b   1.000
_cell.length_c   1.000
_cell.angle_alpha   90.00
_cell.angle_beta   90.00
_cell.angle_gamma   90.00
#
_symmetry.space_group_name_H-M   'P 1'
#
loop_
_entity.id
_entity.type
_entity.pdbx_description
1 polymer ?
#
loop_
_entity_poly.entity_id
_entity_poly.type
_entity_poly.pdbx_seq_one_letter_code
_entity_poly.pdbx_strand_id
1 'polypeptide(L)'
;MTSTSGKHDYLANYIEYDLATMKDTKGGFIDEPAPEPEGDQQVSSKYVTSTLPPLSIDNSNVPRCFECDSPEIDMVFYKEFKCRVCRACKKEKPEKYSLLTKTECHQDYLLTEPELRDTELFNHIIKPNPHKSTYSDMLLYLRYQVEEYAFKKWNGPEGLDAEYERREKLKKKRKEKKFAEKIIKMKARTRTSTWSRRQAKHVHEWVTDRTEGNTRYVKCSSCGLQTEEMIM
;
A
#
# COMPACT_ATOMS: atom_id res chain seq x y z
N MET A 1 54.34 -23.03 7.03
CA MET A 1 53.40 -22.66 8.11
C MET A 1 53.98 -21.39 8.76
N THR A 2 53.79 -20.23 8.13
CA THR A 2 52.71 -19.25 8.37
C THR A 2 52.74 -18.63 9.77
N SER A 3 53.31 -17.42 9.85
CA SER A 3 52.96 -16.34 10.80
C SER A 3 53.93 -15.16 10.55
N THR A 4 53.61 -14.22 9.65
CA THR A 4 53.01 -12.89 9.94
C THR A 4 53.68 -12.10 11.06
N SER A 5 54.28 -10.95 10.74
CA SER A 5 53.84 -9.62 11.23
C SER A 5 54.91 -8.53 10.98
N GLY A 6 54.46 -7.31 10.71
CA GLY A 6 55.25 -6.10 11.02
C GLY A 6 55.66 -5.19 9.85
N LYS A 7 54.72 -4.68 9.06
CA LYS A 7 54.85 -3.43 8.29
C LYS A 7 53.42 -2.85 8.18
N HIS A 8 53.06 -1.61 8.50
CA HIS A 8 53.73 -0.34 8.72
C HIS A 8 52.93 0.44 9.78
N ASP A 9 53.58 0.98 10.80
CA ASP A 9 52.90 1.83 11.80
C ASP A 9 53.75 3.08 12.13
N TYR A 10 54.16 3.80 11.08
CA TYR A 10 54.98 5.01 11.22
C TYR A 10 54.47 6.20 10.39
N LEU A 11 53.24 6.12 9.87
CA LEU A 11 52.59 7.23 9.14
C LEU A 11 51.31 7.73 9.81
N ALA A 12 50.82 7.06 10.86
CA ALA A 12 49.54 7.39 11.51
C ALA A 12 49.64 8.58 12.49
N ASN A 13 50.84 8.97 12.93
CA ASN A 13 51.03 10.01 13.94
C ASN A 13 51.31 11.41 13.38
N TYR A 14 51.00 11.69 12.11
CA TYR A 14 51.24 13.01 11.52
C TYR A 14 50.06 13.58 10.72
N ILE A 15 48.85 13.08 10.95
CA ILE A 15 47.63 13.62 10.34
C ILE A 15 46.61 13.84 11.47
N GLU A 16 46.72 14.99 12.12
CA GLU A 16 45.84 15.38 13.24
C GLU A 16 44.42 15.79 12.79
N TYR A 17 44.09 15.73 11.50
CA TYR A 17 42.77 16.06 11.00
C TYR A 17 42.30 15.10 9.90
N ASP A 18 41.27 14.32 10.22
CA ASP A 18 40.61 13.43 9.25
C ASP A 18 39.67 14.23 8.33
N LEU A 19 40.19 14.56 7.16
CA LEU A 19 39.52 15.33 6.11
C LEU A 19 38.26 14.65 5.55
N ALA A 20 38.04 13.35 5.82
CA ALA A 20 36.85 12.63 5.37
C ALA A 20 35.57 13.01 6.14
N THR A 21 35.71 13.52 7.36
CA THR A 21 34.58 13.87 8.24
C THR A 21 34.16 15.35 8.17
N MET A 22 34.97 16.22 7.54
CA MET A 22 34.65 17.65 7.43
C MET A 22 33.67 17.93 6.27
N LYS A 23 32.58 18.64 6.57
CA LYS A 23 31.61 19.10 5.57
C LYS A 23 32.03 20.47 5.05
N ASP A 24 32.37 20.54 3.77
CA ASP A 24 32.72 21.77 3.08
C ASP A 24 31.48 22.63 2.82
N THR A 25 31.43 23.81 3.45
CA THR A 25 30.42 24.85 3.24
C THR A 25 30.86 25.87 2.18
N LYS A 26 31.76 25.53 1.25
CA LYS A 26 32.15 26.32 0.06
C LYS A 26 32.37 27.82 0.32
N GLY A 27 32.97 28.17 1.47
CA GLY A 27 33.08 29.56 1.93
C GLY A 27 34.22 29.86 2.90
N GLY A 28 35.11 28.92 3.21
CA GLY A 28 36.34 29.19 3.97
C GLY A 28 36.17 29.47 5.47
N PHE A 29 35.11 28.99 6.11
CA PHE A 29 34.93 29.06 7.57
C PHE A 29 34.63 27.66 8.13
N ILE A 30 35.26 27.32 9.26
CA ILE A 30 35.04 26.06 9.99
C ILE A 30 34.06 26.39 11.12
N ASP A 31 32.85 25.85 11.07
CA ASP A 31 31.89 25.97 12.18
C ASP A 31 32.20 24.91 13.25
N GLU A 32 32.34 25.33 14.50
CA GLU A 32 32.35 24.42 15.63
C GLU A 32 30.93 23.82 15.81
N PRO A 33 30.79 22.49 15.99
CA PRO A 33 29.48 21.88 16.14
C PRO A 33 28.84 22.34 17.46
N ALA A 34 27.64 22.91 17.36
CA ALA A 34 26.80 23.21 18.51
C ALA A 34 26.51 21.93 19.31
N PRO A 35 26.42 22.00 20.66
CA PRO A 35 26.06 20.83 21.46
C PRO A 35 24.65 20.37 21.09
N GLU A 36 24.56 19.11 20.67
CA GLU A 36 23.30 18.40 20.44
C GLU A 36 22.46 18.42 21.74
N PRO A 37 21.13 18.60 21.67
CA PRO A 37 20.28 18.46 22.84
C PRO A 37 20.33 17.00 23.33
N GLU A 38 20.79 16.84 24.57
CA GLU A 38 20.73 15.61 25.36
C GLU A 38 19.33 14.98 25.26
N GLY A 39 19.19 14.01 24.35
CA GLY A 39 18.01 13.16 24.29
C GLY A 39 18.06 12.23 25.50
N ASP A 40 17.18 12.48 26.47
CA ASP A 40 16.93 11.66 27.64
C ASP A 40 16.61 10.20 27.24
N GLN A 41 17.65 9.40 27.02
CA GLN A 41 17.54 7.95 27.01
C GLN A 41 17.61 7.48 28.45
N GLN A 42 16.50 7.63 29.17
CA GLN A 42 16.26 6.87 30.39
C GLN A 42 16.07 5.40 30.00
N VAL A 43 17.19 4.70 29.78
CA VAL A 43 17.21 3.24 29.78
C VAL A 43 16.97 2.82 31.22
N SER A 44 15.69 2.69 31.61
CA SER A 44 15.33 2.11 32.89
C SER A 44 15.69 0.63 32.85
N SER A 45 16.91 0.32 33.24
CA SER A 45 17.38 -1.01 33.61
C SER A 45 16.63 -1.45 34.87
N LYS A 46 15.34 -1.78 34.73
CA LYS A 46 14.60 -2.52 35.74
C LYS A 46 15.00 -3.98 35.55
N TYR A 47 16.02 -4.42 36.30
CA TYR A 47 16.17 -5.82 36.62
C TYR A 47 14.85 -6.26 37.26
N VAL A 48 14.04 -7.01 36.51
CA VAL A 48 12.86 -7.67 37.04
C VAL A 48 13.41 -8.78 37.93
N THR A 49 13.57 -8.49 39.22
CA THR A 49 13.76 -9.53 40.24
C THR A 49 12.56 -10.45 40.10
N SER A 50 12.81 -11.64 39.56
CA SER A 50 11.84 -12.69 39.35
C SER A 50 11.26 -13.13 40.70
N THR A 51 10.20 -12.47 41.16
CA THR A 51 9.31 -12.94 42.21
C THR A 51 8.31 -13.95 41.64
N LEU A 52 8.80 -14.89 40.83
CA LEU A 52 8.02 -16.06 40.44
C LEU A 52 7.89 -16.94 41.69
N PRO A 53 6.67 -17.22 42.18
CA PRO A 53 6.47 -18.24 43.21
C PRO A 53 7.03 -19.58 42.70
N PRO A 54 7.47 -20.49 43.60
CA PRO A 54 7.97 -21.79 43.20
C PRO A 54 6.95 -22.47 42.31
N LEU A 55 7.38 -22.90 41.12
CA LEU A 55 6.56 -23.68 40.20
C LEU A 55 6.06 -24.91 40.95
N SER A 56 4.81 -24.91 41.36
CA SER A 56 4.12 -26.13 41.77
C SER A 56 4.12 -27.05 40.55
N ILE A 57 4.86 -28.16 40.68
CA ILE A 57 5.00 -29.20 39.67
C ILE A 57 3.70 -30.04 39.67
N ASP A 58 2.57 -29.41 39.39
CA ASP A 58 1.37 -30.14 38.97
C ASP A 58 1.45 -30.25 37.44
N ASN A 59 2.23 -31.24 36.99
CA ASN A 59 2.53 -31.55 35.59
C ASN A 59 1.28 -32.00 34.78
N SER A 60 0.12 -32.07 35.44
CA SER A 60 -1.13 -32.60 34.90
C SER A 60 -1.93 -31.59 34.06
N ASN A 61 -1.66 -30.28 34.18
CA ASN A 61 -2.41 -29.23 33.49
C ASN A 61 -1.56 -28.31 32.60
N VAL A 62 -0.35 -28.76 32.22
CA VAL A 62 0.50 -27.99 31.30
C VAL A 62 -0.08 -28.11 29.88
N PRO A 63 -0.43 -27.01 29.19
CA PRO A 63 -0.95 -27.05 27.83
C PRO A 63 0.11 -27.62 26.88
N ARG A 64 -0.23 -28.74 26.23
CA ARG A 64 0.63 -29.43 25.25
C ARG A 64 0.27 -29.04 23.82
N CYS A 65 1.27 -29.11 22.93
CA CYS A 65 1.11 -28.89 21.49
C CYS A 65 0.11 -29.87 20.87
N PHE A 66 -0.79 -29.39 20.02
CA PHE A 66 -1.79 -30.24 19.35
C PHE A 66 -1.21 -31.29 18.40
N GLU A 67 0.01 -31.10 17.89
CA GLU A 67 0.58 -31.95 16.84
C GLU A 67 1.57 -32.99 17.38
N CYS A 68 2.33 -32.65 18.44
CA CYS A 68 3.43 -33.48 18.93
C CYS A 68 3.43 -33.65 20.46
N ASP A 69 2.42 -33.13 21.16
CA ASP A 69 2.28 -33.17 22.63
C ASP A 69 3.46 -32.61 23.45
N SER A 70 4.37 -31.88 22.80
CA SER A 70 5.46 -31.18 23.48
C SER A 70 4.92 -30.10 24.43
N PRO A 71 5.50 -29.96 25.64
CA PRO A 71 5.16 -28.88 26.57
C PRO A 71 5.70 -27.50 26.11
N GLU A 72 6.59 -27.44 25.11
CA GLU A 72 7.21 -26.21 24.62
C GLU A 72 6.30 -25.45 23.62
N ILE A 73 5.21 -24.87 24.12
CA ILE A 73 4.27 -24.10 23.29
C ILE A 73 4.77 -22.67 23.00
N ASP A 74 4.40 -22.14 21.83
CA ASP A 74 4.57 -20.72 21.49
C ASP A 74 3.55 -19.87 22.27
N MET A 75 4.03 -19.18 23.30
CA MET A 75 3.21 -18.38 24.21
C MET A 75 2.48 -17.24 23.49
N VAL A 76 3.01 -16.72 22.37
CA VAL A 76 2.34 -15.67 21.59
C VAL A 76 1.08 -16.23 20.95
N PHE A 77 1.19 -17.42 20.33
CA PHE A 77 0.05 -18.09 19.69
C PHE A 77 -0.99 -18.54 20.72
N TYR A 78 -0.54 -18.97 21.90
CA TYR A 78 -1.44 -19.34 22.98
C TYR A 78 -2.19 -18.13 23.57
N LYS A 79 -1.52 -16.99 23.76
CA LYS A 79 -2.17 -15.79 24.31
C LYS A 79 -3.16 -15.17 23.34
N GLU A 80 -2.74 -14.96 22.09
CA GLU A 80 -3.52 -14.19 21.11
C GLU A 80 -4.56 -15.06 20.40
N PHE A 81 -4.16 -16.22 19.87
CA PHE A 81 -5.07 -17.06 19.09
C PHE A 81 -5.69 -18.21 19.88
N LYS A 82 -5.34 -18.37 21.16
CA LYS A 82 -5.69 -19.54 21.99
C LYS A 82 -5.23 -20.88 21.38
N CYS A 83 -4.19 -20.83 20.55
CA CYS A 83 -3.68 -21.98 19.82
C CYS A 83 -2.46 -22.59 20.53
N ARG A 84 -2.54 -23.89 20.86
CA ARG A 84 -1.44 -24.65 21.47
C ARG A 84 -0.57 -25.29 20.40
N VAL A 85 0.47 -24.59 19.96
CA VAL A 85 1.42 -25.10 18.95
C VAL A 85 2.86 -24.80 19.38
N CYS A 86 3.77 -25.76 19.20
CA CYS A 86 5.19 -25.55 19.43
C CYS A 86 5.86 -24.90 18.20
N ARG A 87 7.06 -24.34 18.38
CA ARG A 87 7.80 -23.68 17.28
C ARG A 87 8.15 -24.63 16.14
N ALA A 88 8.44 -25.90 16.45
CA ALA A 88 8.77 -26.92 15.45
C ALA A 88 7.57 -27.20 14.54
N CYS A 89 6.42 -27.59 15.09
CA CYS A 89 5.23 -27.91 14.32
C CYS A 89 4.66 -26.70 13.56
N LYS A 90 4.81 -25.49 14.11
CA LYS A 90 4.48 -24.25 13.39
C LYS A 90 5.29 -24.08 12.10
N LYS A 91 6.57 -24.49 12.10
CA LYS A 91 7.46 -24.43 10.93
C LYS A 91 7.20 -25.58 9.96
N GLU A 92 6.87 -26.76 10.48
CA GLU A 92 6.56 -27.94 9.67
C GLU A 92 5.22 -27.82 8.93
N LYS A 93 4.24 -27.15 9.54
CA LYS A 93 2.87 -27.04 9.03
C LYS A 93 2.43 -25.58 8.76
N PRO A 94 3.10 -24.86 7.83
CA PRO A 94 2.73 -23.50 7.49
C PRO A 94 1.32 -23.40 6.87
N GLU A 95 0.83 -24.45 6.22
CA GLU A 95 -0.53 -24.55 5.69
C GLU A 95 -1.62 -24.47 6.77
N LYS A 96 -1.27 -24.70 8.04
CA LYS A 96 -2.23 -24.58 9.16
C LYS A 96 -1.91 -23.38 10.05
N TYR A 97 -0.63 -23.18 10.37
CA TYR A 97 -0.20 -22.23 11.40
C TYR A 97 0.43 -20.94 10.86
N SER A 98 0.45 -20.74 9.53
CA SER A 98 0.90 -19.47 8.95
C SER A 98 -0.07 -18.33 9.30
N LEU A 99 0.50 -17.13 9.41
CA LEU A 99 -0.25 -15.91 9.63
C LEU A 99 -0.60 -15.27 8.28
N LEU A 100 -1.86 -14.88 8.15
CA LEU A 100 -2.40 -14.22 6.98
C LEU A 100 -2.64 -12.75 7.28
N THR A 101 -2.29 -11.88 6.36
CA THR A 101 -2.66 -10.47 6.40
C THR A 101 -4.16 -10.29 6.15
N LYS A 102 -4.73 -9.17 6.63
CA LYS A 102 -6.12 -8.78 6.32
C LYS A 102 -6.43 -8.82 4.82
N THR A 103 -5.47 -8.40 3.99
CA THR A 103 -5.62 -8.39 2.52
C THR A 103 -5.69 -9.78 1.93
N GLU A 104 -4.87 -10.72 2.41
CA GLU A 104 -4.91 -12.12 1.99
C GLU A 104 -6.23 -12.77 2.41
N CYS A 105 -6.68 -12.54 3.66
CA CYS A 105 -7.97 -13.06 4.12
C CYS A 105 -9.15 -12.58 3.25
N HIS A 106 -9.12 -11.33 2.80
CA HIS A 106 -10.14 -10.77 1.92
C HIS A 106 -10.04 -11.30 0.48
N GLN A 107 -8.83 -11.51 -0.05
CA GLN A 107 -8.62 -11.92 -1.44
C GLN A 107 -8.80 -13.43 -1.64
N ASP A 108 -8.22 -14.24 -0.76
CA ASP A 108 -8.16 -15.70 -0.93
C ASP A 108 -9.41 -16.38 -0.37
N TYR A 109 -9.90 -15.91 0.78
CA TYR A 109 -11.06 -16.50 1.46
C TYR A 109 -12.36 -15.72 1.25
N LEU A 110 -12.31 -14.65 0.44
CA LEU A 110 -13.45 -13.81 0.08
C LEU A 110 -14.23 -13.26 1.30
N LEU A 111 -13.53 -13.07 2.41
CA LEU A 111 -14.08 -12.52 3.65
C LEU A 111 -14.22 -11.00 3.54
N THR A 112 -15.24 -10.47 4.20
CA THR A 112 -15.55 -9.04 4.19
C THR A 112 -14.84 -8.33 5.34
N GLU A 113 -14.61 -7.03 5.17
CA GLU A 113 -13.96 -6.22 6.19
C GLU A 113 -14.73 -6.13 7.53
N PRO A 114 -16.07 -6.08 7.57
CA PRO A 114 -16.81 -6.17 8.82
C PRO A 114 -16.55 -7.48 9.57
N GLU A 115 -16.53 -8.62 8.88
CA GLU A 115 -16.26 -9.93 9.50
C GLU A 115 -14.86 -9.99 10.08
N LEU A 116 -13.85 -9.49 9.36
CA LEU A 116 -12.45 -9.50 9.82
C LEU A 116 -12.18 -8.52 10.97
N ARG A 117 -12.97 -7.44 11.09
CA ARG A 117 -12.84 -6.49 12.20
C ARG A 117 -13.55 -6.95 13.47
N ASP A 118 -14.41 -7.96 13.37
CA ASP A 118 -15.13 -8.49 14.51
C ASP A 118 -14.20 -9.33 15.39
N THR A 119 -13.94 -8.80 16.59
CA THR A 119 -13.07 -9.42 17.59
C THR A 119 -13.68 -10.69 18.21
N GLU A 120 -14.99 -10.89 18.09
CA GLU A 120 -15.64 -12.10 18.57
C GLU A 120 -15.46 -13.27 17.58
N LEU A 121 -15.35 -12.97 16.28
CA LEU A 121 -15.12 -13.97 15.24
C LEU A 121 -13.64 -14.33 15.13
N PHE A 122 -12.76 -13.34 15.09
CA PHE A 122 -11.34 -13.57 14.83
C PHE A 122 -10.42 -12.85 15.80
N ASN A 123 -9.53 -13.63 16.42
CA ASN A 123 -8.36 -13.09 17.09
C ASN A 123 -7.32 -12.65 16.05
N HIS A 124 -6.61 -11.55 16.33
CA HIS A 124 -5.60 -11.01 15.43
C HIS A 124 -4.42 -10.41 16.19
N ILE A 125 -3.26 -10.40 15.53
CA ILE A 125 -2.06 -9.71 16.03
C ILE A 125 -1.85 -8.44 15.21
N ILE A 126 -1.64 -7.32 15.90
CA ILE A 126 -1.30 -6.04 15.29
C ILE A 126 0.23 -5.94 15.20
N LYS A 127 0.74 -5.60 14.02
CA LYS A 127 2.16 -5.32 13.75
C LYS A 127 2.32 -4.02 12.97
N PRO A 128 3.41 -3.25 13.18
CA PRO A 128 3.67 -2.09 12.37
C PRO A 128 3.81 -2.49 10.90
N ASN A 129 3.32 -1.65 10.00
CA ASN A 129 3.37 -1.93 8.58
C ASN A 129 4.83 -2.01 8.09
N PRO A 130 5.25 -3.10 7.42
CA PRO A 130 6.64 -3.30 7.01
C PRO A 130 7.13 -2.27 5.98
N HIS A 131 6.21 -1.60 5.26
CA HIS A 131 6.60 -0.58 4.28
C HIS A 131 6.91 0.76 4.96
N LYS A 132 6.00 1.25 5.81
CA LYS A 132 6.17 2.50 6.58
C LYS A 132 5.35 2.43 7.86
N SER A 133 5.94 2.76 9.00
CA SER A 133 5.25 2.82 10.30
C SER A 133 4.15 3.88 10.38
N THR A 134 4.13 4.86 9.47
CA THR A 134 3.08 5.88 9.38
C THR A 134 1.82 5.37 8.68
N TYR A 135 1.89 4.24 7.98
CA TYR A 135 0.72 3.60 7.41
C TYR A 135 -0.05 2.83 8.47
N SER A 136 -1.31 2.52 8.18
CA SER A 136 -2.13 1.70 9.05
C SER A 136 -1.45 0.37 9.36
N ASP A 137 -1.52 -0.02 10.63
CA ASP A 137 -0.92 -1.26 11.12
C ASP A 137 -1.44 -2.49 10.38
N MET A 138 -0.56 -3.48 10.27
CA MET A 138 -0.85 -4.77 9.67
C MET A 138 -1.54 -5.67 10.68
N LEU A 139 -2.72 -6.18 10.30
CA LEU A 139 -3.48 -7.17 11.05
C LEU A 139 -3.15 -8.57 10.53
N LEU A 140 -2.72 -9.45 11.44
CA LEU A 140 -2.35 -10.83 11.16
C LEU A 140 -3.34 -11.81 11.81
N TYR A 141 -3.88 -12.72 11.00
CA TYR A 141 -4.86 -13.73 11.38
C TYR A 141 -4.27 -15.13 11.25
N LEU A 142 -4.80 -16.10 11.98
CA LEU A 142 -4.33 -17.48 11.92
C LEU A 142 -5.05 -18.25 10.81
N ARG A 143 -4.28 -18.83 9.88
CA ARG A 143 -4.80 -19.46 8.65
C ARG A 143 -5.92 -20.47 8.89
N TYR A 144 -5.72 -21.46 9.77
CA TYR A 144 -6.75 -22.49 9.96
C TYR A 144 -8.06 -21.95 10.52
N GLN A 145 -8.03 -20.91 11.37
CA GLN A 145 -9.24 -20.29 11.94
C GLN A 145 -10.03 -19.57 10.84
N VAL A 146 -9.30 -18.89 9.95
CA VAL A 146 -9.85 -18.22 8.77
C VAL A 146 -10.47 -19.24 7.80
N GLU A 147 -9.76 -20.34 7.53
CA GLU A 147 -10.24 -21.43 6.68
C GLU A 147 -11.51 -22.07 7.21
N GLU A 148 -11.55 -22.41 8.49
CA GLU A 148 -12.72 -23.04 9.12
C GLU A 148 -13.96 -22.14 8.99
N TYR A 149 -13.81 -20.84 9.25
CA TYR A 149 -14.90 -19.88 9.08
C TYR A 149 -15.29 -19.71 7.61
N ALA A 150 -14.32 -19.58 6.71
CA ALA A 150 -14.58 -19.42 5.28
C ALA A 150 -15.31 -20.62 4.70
N PHE A 151 -14.90 -21.84 5.05
CA PHE A 151 -15.59 -23.06 4.62
C PHE A 151 -16.99 -23.15 5.21
N LYS A 152 -17.21 -22.70 6.45
CA LYS A 152 -18.56 -22.61 7.01
C LYS A 152 -19.44 -21.62 6.23
N LYS A 153 -18.88 -20.49 5.81
CA LYS A 153 -19.58 -19.44 5.04
C LYS A 153 -19.92 -19.87 3.62
N TRP A 154 -19.00 -20.57 2.96
CA TRP A 154 -19.11 -20.94 1.54
C TRP A 154 -19.51 -22.40 1.32
N ASN A 155 -19.93 -23.11 2.36
CA ASN A 155 -20.34 -24.53 2.28
C ASN A 155 -19.21 -25.47 1.80
N GLY A 156 -17.99 -25.23 2.28
CA GLY A 156 -16.81 -26.05 1.99
C GLY A 156 -15.83 -25.39 1.02
N PRO A 157 -14.72 -26.09 0.70
CA PRO A 157 -13.72 -25.60 -0.24
C PRO A 157 -14.29 -25.45 -1.67
N GLU A 158 -15.10 -26.40 -2.12
CA GLU A 158 -15.70 -26.37 -3.46
C GLU A 158 -16.61 -25.16 -3.68
N GLY A 159 -17.36 -24.74 -2.65
CA GLY A 159 -18.23 -23.58 -2.74
C GLY A 159 -17.46 -22.25 -2.73
N LEU A 160 -16.33 -22.19 -2.01
CA LEU A 160 -15.42 -21.05 -2.07
C LEU A 160 -14.82 -20.90 -3.48
N ASP A 161 -14.38 -22.01 -4.08
CA ASP A 161 -13.85 -22.04 -5.45
C ASP A 161 -14.91 -21.62 -6.48
N ALA A 162 -16.14 -22.12 -6.35
CA ALA A 162 -17.25 -21.76 -7.22
C ALA A 162 -17.56 -20.24 -7.16
N GLU A 163 -17.55 -19.66 -5.97
CA GLU A 163 -17.74 -18.21 -5.79
C GLU A 163 -16.57 -17.41 -6.37
N TYR A 164 -15.33 -17.89 -6.20
CA TYR A 164 -14.15 -17.27 -6.79
C TYR A 164 -14.27 -17.21 -8.33
N GLU A 165 -14.58 -18.33 -8.96
CA GLU A 165 -14.81 -18.39 -10.41
C GLU A 165 -15.93 -17.45 -10.87
N ARG A 166 -17.02 -17.37 -10.11
CA ARG A 166 -18.14 -16.47 -10.42
C ARG A 166 -17.68 -15.01 -10.40
N ARG A 167 -16.89 -14.60 -9.40
CA ARG A 167 -16.32 -13.25 -9.30
C ARG A 167 -15.34 -12.94 -10.44
N GLU A 168 -14.46 -13.87 -10.80
CA GLU A 168 -13.50 -13.67 -11.89
C GLU A 168 -14.20 -13.60 -13.26
N LYS A 169 -15.20 -14.45 -13.52
CA LYS A 169 -16.04 -14.37 -14.73
C LYS A 169 -16.74 -13.00 -14.82
N LEU A 170 -17.30 -12.50 -13.71
CA LEU A 170 -17.97 -11.20 -13.68
C LEU A 170 -16.97 -10.04 -13.87
N LYS A 171 -15.80 -10.11 -13.25
CA LYS A 171 -14.71 -9.12 -13.39
C LYS A 171 -14.22 -9.06 -14.83
N LYS A 172 -14.05 -10.22 -15.49
CA LYS A 172 -13.70 -10.33 -16.91
C LYS A 172 -14.76 -9.66 -17.79
N LYS A 173 -16.04 -10.01 -17.61
CA LYS A 173 -17.16 -9.36 -18.34
C LYS A 173 -17.20 -7.85 -18.16
N ARG A 174 -16.99 -7.35 -16.93
CA ARG A 174 -16.94 -5.91 -16.64
C ARG A 174 -15.76 -5.22 -17.34
N LYS A 175 -14.58 -5.85 -17.38
CA LYS A 175 -13.40 -5.34 -18.09
C LYS A 175 -13.64 -5.29 -19.60
N GLU A 176 -14.20 -6.35 -20.18
CA GLU A 176 -14.55 -6.43 -21.60
C GLU A 176 -15.56 -5.34 -21.98
N LYS A 177 -16.64 -5.15 -21.21
CA LYS A 177 -17.62 -4.09 -21.43
C LYS A 177 -16.99 -2.70 -21.39
N LYS A 178 -16.19 -2.41 -20.34
CA LYS A 178 -15.47 -1.12 -20.23
C LYS A 178 -14.50 -0.90 -21.39
N PHE A 179 -13.87 -1.96 -21.91
CA PHE A 179 -12.98 -1.87 -23.06
C PHE A 179 -13.76 -1.57 -24.35
N ALA A 180 -14.88 -2.25 -24.59
CA ALA A 180 -15.76 -1.99 -25.73
C ALA A 180 -16.30 -0.55 -25.71
N GLU A 181 -16.76 -0.07 -24.55
CA GLU A 181 -17.21 1.32 -24.36
C GLU A 181 -16.10 2.32 -24.67
N LYS A 182 -14.85 2.05 -24.23
CA LYS A 182 -13.68 2.87 -24.55
C LYS A 182 -13.42 2.91 -26.06
N ILE A 183 -13.54 1.78 -26.77
CA ILE A 183 -13.39 1.74 -28.24
C ILE A 183 -14.46 2.59 -28.91
N ILE A 184 -15.73 2.47 -28.50
CA ILE A 184 -16.83 3.26 -29.08
C ILE A 184 -16.57 4.75 -28.84
N LYS A 185 -16.21 5.14 -27.61
CA LYS A 185 -15.89 6.54 -27.28
C LYS A 185 -14.69 7.07 -28.06
N MET A 186 -13.66 6.24 -28.25
CA MET A 186 -12.48 6.58 -29.08
C MET A 186 -12.90 6.82 -30.53
N LYS A 187 -13.67 5.91 -31.13
CA LYS A 187 -14.17 6.04 -32.51
C LYS A 187 -15.02 7.30 -32.68
N ALA A 188 -15.90 7.60 -31.72
CA ALA A 188 -16.72 8.82 -31.74
C ALA A 188 -15.84 10.08 -31.74
N ARG A 189 -14.83 10.14 -30.86
CA ARG A 189 -13.90 11.29 -30.78
C ARG A 189 -13.12 11.49 -32.09
N THR A 190 -12.61 10.42 -32.69
CA THR A 190 -11.88 10.50 -33.97
C THR A 190 -12.80 10.90 -35.14
N ARG A 191 -14.06 10.43 -35.16
CA ARG A 191 -15.05 10.82 -36.18
C ARG A 191 -15.38 12.31 -36.11
N THR A 192 -15.57 12.87 -34.91
CA THR A 192 -15.84 14.30 -34.73
C THR A 192 -14.65 15.17 -35.19
N SER A 193 -13.40 14.76 -34.94
CA SER A 193 -12.23 15.52 -35.42
C SER A 193 -12.11 15.52 -36.94
N THR A 194 -12.50 14.43 -37.62
CA THR A 194 -12.51 14.37 -39.09
C THR A 194 -13.73 15.05 -39.71
N TRP A 195 -14.88 15.07 -39.03
CA TRP A 195 -16.11 15.74 -39.50
C TRP A 195 -16.09 17.24 -39.26
N SER A 196 -15.32 17.73 -38.27
CA SER A 196 -14.92 19.14 -38.16
C SER A 196 -13.93 19.56 -39.26
N ARG A 197 -14.03 18.95 -40.45
CA ARG A 197 -13.37 19.38 -41.66
C ARG A 197 -13.98 20.73 -42.04
N ARG A 198 -13.28 21.79 -41.60
CA ARG A 198 -13.18 23.13 -42.20
C ARG A 198 -14.43 23.47 -43.01
N GLN A 199 -15.41 24.14 -42.38
CA GLN A 199 -16.27 25.04 -43.17
C GLN A 199 -15.31 25.86 -44.03
N ALA A 200 -15.48 25.78 -45.34
CA ALA A 200 -14.66 26.55 -46.27
C ALA A 200 -14.67 28.00 -45.75
N LYS A 201 -13.49 28.58 -45.52
CA LYS A 201 -13.40 29.96 -45.03
C LYS A 201 -14.16 30.83 -46.04
N HIS A 202 -15.34 31.27 -45.66
CA HIS A 202 -16.16 32.11 -46.50
C HIS A 202 -15.53 33.50 -46.48
N VAL A 203 -15.11 33.98 -47.65
CA VAL A 203 -14.61 35.35 -47.80
C VAL A 203 -15.83 36.23 -48.04
N HIS A 204 -16.09 37.15 -47.10
CA HIS A 204 -17.24 38.04 -47.18
C HIS A 204 -16.97 39.18 -48.16
N GLU A 205 -17.79 39.27 -49.20
CA GLU A 205 -17.91 40.46 -50.05
C GLU A 205 -19.08 41.30 -49.56
N TRP A 206 -18.80 42.53 -49.15
CA TRP A 206 -19.70 43.39 -48.40
C TRP A 206 -20.33 44.45 -49.30
N VAL A 207 -21.66 44.53 -49.31
CA VAL A 207 -22.45 45.47 -50.12
C VAL A 207 -23.37 46.27 -49.21
N THR A 208 -23.45 47.59 -49.41
CA THR A 208 -24.32 48.47 -48.62
C THR A 208 -25.79 48.11 -48.84
N ASP A 209 -26.53 47.90 -47.75
CA ASP A 209 -27.95 47.55 -47.80
C ASP A 209 -28.85 48.77 -47.53
N ARG A 210 -28.61 49.43 -46.39
CA ARG A 210 -29.32 50.67 -46.02
C ARG A 210 -28.42 51.60 -45.22
N THR A 211 -28.72 52.89 -45.27
CA THR A 211 -28.04 53.93 -44.48
C THR A 211 -29.07 54.71 -43.69
N GLU A 212 -28.91 54.75 -42.37
CA GLU A 212 -29.78 55.50 -41.45
C GLU A 212 -28.92 56.46 -40.63
N GLY A 213 -29.01 57.76 -40.94
CA GLY A 213 -28.21 58.79 -40.28
C GLY A 213 -26.70 58.53 -40.41
N ASN A 214 -26.04 58.36 -39.27
CA ASN A 214 -24.59 58.13 -39.18
C ASN A 214 -24.19 56.63 -39.17
N THR A 215 -25.15 55.73 -39.43
CA THR A 215 -24.92 54.27 -39.40
C THR A 215 -25.18 53.67 -40.77
N ARG A 216 -24.18 52.97 -41.32
CA ARG A 216 -24.30 52.17 -42.55
C ARG A 216 -24.49 50.70 -42.19
N TYR A 217 -25.51 50.09 -42.77
CA TYR A 217 -25.73 48.65 -42.68
C TYR A 217 -25.19 48.00 -43.94
N VAL A 218 -24.24 47.10 -43.76
CA VAL A 218 -23.57 46.40 -44.85
C VAL A 218 -23.90 44.92 -44.77
N LYS A 219 -24.35 44.33 -45.87
CA LYS A 219 -24.71 42.91 -45.97
C LYS A 219 -23.72 42.17 -46.86
N CYS A 220 -23.40 40.94 -46.51
CA CYS A 220 -22.60 40.09 -47.37
C CYS A 220 -23.46 39.55 -48.53
N SER A 221 -22.99 39.72 -49.77
CA SER A 221 -23.73 39.35 -51.00
C SER A 221 -24.08 37.87 -51.09
N SER A 222 -23.29 37.00 -50.45
CA SER A 222 -23.31 35.55 -50.67
C SER A 222 -23.81 34.76 -49.47
N CYS A 223 -23.74 35.29 -48.25
CA CYS A 223 -24.28 34.61 -47.05
C CYS A 223 -25.34 35.41 -46.29
N GLY A 224 -25.59 36.67 -46.66
CA GLY A 224 -26.63 37.49 -46.03
C GLY A 224 -26.30 37.96 -44.61
N LEU A 225 -25.07 37.75 -44.11
CA LEU A 225 -24.64 38.32 -42.84
C LEU A 225 -24.67 39.85 -42.91
N GLN A 226 -25.26 40.51 -41.92
CA GLN A 226 -25.39 41.97 -41.86
C GLN A 226 -24.58 42.54 -40.69
N THR A 227 -23.83 43.61 -40.95
CA THR A 227 -23.02 44.33 -39.96
C THR A 227 -23.31 45.82 -40.02
N GLU A 228 -23.25 46.46 -38.86
CA GLU A 228 -23.43 47.89 -38.68
C GLU A 228 -22.07 48.56 -38.57
N GLU A 229 -21.82 49.58 -39.39
CA GLU A 229 -20.62 50.40 -39.30
C GLU A 229 -21.04 51.85 -39.12
N MET A 230 -20.43 52.57 -38.18
CA MET A 230 -20.67 54.00 -38.02
C MET A 230 -19.79 54.77 -39.01
N ILE A 231 -20.38 55.67 -39.77
CA ILE A 231 -19.66 56.62 -40.63
C ILE A 231 -19.20 57.76 -39.70
N MET A 232 -17.89 57.99 -39.59
CA MET A 232 -17.36 59.17 -38.87
C MET A 232 -17.46 60.43 -39.72
#